data_AF-A0AAW5SU78-F1
#
_entry.id   AF-A0AAW5SU78-F1
#
_cell.length_a   1.000
_cell.length_b   1.000
_cell.length_c   1.000
_cell.angle_alpha   90.00
_cell.angle_beta   90.00
_cell.angle_gamma   90.00
#
_symmetry.space_group_name_H-M   'P 1'
#
loop_
_entity.id
_entity.type
_entity.pdbx_description
1 polymer ?
#
loop_
_entity_poly.entity_id
_entity_poly.type
_entity_poly.pdbx_seq_one_letter_code
_entity_poly.pdbx_strand_id
1 'polypeptide(L)' 'TSTFALTNATMPYVLKLADKGWKAACGADQALAKGLSTHEGALLSEQVAKAHGYEAVTT' A
#
# COMPACT_ATOMS: atom_id res chain seq x y z
N THR A 1 -8.69 7.91 -22.70
CA THR A 1 -7.67 6.83 -22.57
C THR A 1 -7.36 6.63 -21.10
N SER A 2 -7.93 5.59 -20.47
CA SER A 2 -7.85 5.38 -19.01
C SER A 2 -6.42 5.11 -18.49
N THR A 3 -5.55 4.56 -19.34
CA THR A 3 -4.14 4.30 -19.03
C THR A 3 -3.41 5.57 -18.59
N PHE A 4 -3.46 6.63 -19.40
CA PHE A 4 -2.76 7.89 -19.07
C PHE A 4 -3.26 8.52 -17.78
N ALA A 5 -4.58 8.48 -17.55
CA ALA A 5 -5.17 9.00 -16.32
C ALA A 5 -4.67 8.24 -15.09
N LEU A 6 -4.66 6.90 -15.15
CA LEU A 6 -4.17 6.07 -14.05
C LEU A 6 -2.67 6.25 -13.82
N THR A 7 -1.85 6.21 -14.88
CA THR A 7 -0.40 6.34 -14.74
C THR A 7 0.01 7.70 -14.20
N ASN A 8 -0.68 8.77 -14.60
CA ASN A 8 -0.39 10.10 -14.06
C ASN A 8 -0.70 10.18 -12.55
N ALA A 9 -1.76 9.50 -12.09
CA ALA A 9 -2.11 9.44 -10.68
C ALA A 9 -1.15 8.54 -9.86
N THR A 10 -0.64 7.45 -10.44
CA THR A 10 0.21 6.48 -9.73
C THR A 10 1.70 6.78 -9.80
N MET A 11 2.17 7.52 -10.82
CA MET A 11 3.59 7.80 -11.04
C MET A 11 4.31 8.36 -9.80
N PRO A 12 3.74 9.32 -9.02
CA PRO A 12 4.41 9.82 -7.83
C PRO A 12 4.67 8.74 -6.77
N TYR A 13 3.78 7.76 -6.63
CA TYR A 13 3.95 6.65 -5.69
C TYR A 13 4.98 5.64 -6.18
N VAL A 14 4.99 5.35 -7.48
CA VAL A 14 5.98 4.46 -8.12
C VAL A 14 7.40 4.97 -7.88
N LEU A 15 7.63 6.27 -8.11
CA LEU A 15 8.95 6.89 -7.88
C LEU A 15 9.38 6.82 -6.41
N LYS A 16 8.49 7.16 -5.46
CA LYS A 16 8.78 7.05 -4.01
C LYS A 16 9.17 5.64 -3.61
N LEU A 17 8.47 4.63 -4.13
CA LEU A 17 8.76 3.22 -3.86
C LEU A 17 10.11 2.80 -4.45
N ALA A 18 10.41 3.22 -5.68
CA ALA A 18 11.68 2.90 -6.34
C ALA A 18 12.88 3.53 -5.61
N ASP A 19 12.75 4.78 -5.17
CA ASP A 19 13.87 5.51 -4.56
C ASP A 19 14.15 5.08 -3.12
N LYS A 20 13.11 4.72 -2.35
CA LYS A 20 13.22 4.54 -0.88
C LYS A 20 12.93 3.12 -0.40
N GLY A 21 12.36 2.28 -1.26
CA GLY A 21 11.74 1.02 -0.84
C GLY A 21 10.44 1.23 -0.05
N TRP A 22 9.66 0.16 0.07
CA TRP A 22 8.28 0.23 0.60
C TRP A 22 8.20 0.72 2.05
N LYS A 23 9.08 0.23 2.94
CA LYS A 23 9.01 0.54 4.37
C LYS A 23 9.23 2.03 4.64
N ALA A 24 10.26 2.61 4.02
CA ALA A 24 10.55 4.04 4.15
C ALA A 24 9.56 4.91 3.37
N ALA A 25 9.09 4.45 2.20
CA ALA A 25 8.07 5.17 1.43
C ALA A 25 6.73 5.25 2.18
N CYS A 26 6.26 4.15 2.76
CA CYS A 26 5.05 4.12 3.58
C CYS A 26 5.20 4.95 4.86
N GLY A 27 6.38 4.91 5.52
CA GLY A 27 6.63 5.76 6.69
C GLY A 27 6.60 7.27 6.37
N ALA A 28 6.94 7.66 5.14
CA ALA A 28 6.95 9.04 4.69
C ALA A 28 5.63 9.51 4.04
N ASP A 29 4.74 8.59 3.65
CA ASP A 29 3.49 8.88 2.93
C ASP A 29 2.34 8.05 3.49
N GLN A 30 1.46 8.69 4.26
CA GLN A 30 0.33 8.03 4.90
C GLN A 30 -0.71 7.50 3.90
N ALA A 31 -0.86 8.14 2.73
CA ALA A 31 -1.77 7.63 1.71
C ALA A 31 -1.26 6.31 1.13
N LEU A 32 0.05 6.21 0.91
CA LEU A 32 0.70 4.97 0.49
C LEU A 32 0.63 3.90 1.59
N ALA A 33 0.86 4.27 2.86
CA ALA A 33 0.77 3.35 4.00
C ALA A 33 -0.62 2.71 4.13
N LYS A 34 -1.69 3.48 3.93
CA LYS A 34 -3.08 2.97 3.95
C LYS A 34 -3.37 1.96 2.84
N GLY A 35 -2.57 1.96 1.76
CA GLY A 35 -2.69 0.99 0.67
C GLY A 35 -1.99 -0.34 0.93
N LEU A 36 -1.17 -0.44 1.99
CA LEU A 36 -0.42 -1.65 2.29
C LEU A 36 -1.36 -2.77 2.75
N SER A 37 -1.27 -3.93 2.08
CA SER A 37 -2.23 -5.04 2.30
C SER A 37 -1.59 -6.26 2.95
N THR A 38 -0.37 -6.65 2.55
CA THR A 38 0.30 -7.84 3.09
C THR A 38 1.81 -7.67 3.14
N HIS A 39 2.47 -8.36 4.07
CA HIS A 39 3.92 -8.49 4.13
C HIS A 39 4.32 -9.70 4.98
N GLU A 40 5.28 -10.51 4.54
CA GLU A 40 5.83 -11.66 5.32
C GLU A 40 4.76 -12.60 5.91
N GLY A 41 3.69 -12.86 5.16
CA GLY A 41 2.58 -13.71 5.61
C GLY A 41 1.57 -13.02 6.54
N ALA A 42 1.82 -11.77 6.93
CA ALA A 42 0.87 -10.94 7.67
C ALA A 42 -0.12 -10.24 6.72
N LEU A 43 -1.38 -10.21 7.12
CA LEU A 43 -2.44 -9.41 6.51
C LEU A 43 -2.57 -8.10 7.29
N LEU A 44 -2.42 -6.96 6.60
CA LEU A 44 -2.32 -5.63 7.21
C LEU A 44 -3.60 -4.79 6.99
N SER A 45 -4.47 -5.20 6.06
CA SER A 45 -5.75 -4.54 5.81
C SER A 45 -6.83 -5.08 6.75
N GLU A 46 -7.29 -4.25 7.68
CA GLU A 46 -8.36 -4.58 8.63
C GLU A 46 -9.68 -4.93 7.94
N GLN A 47 -10.03 -4.20 6.87
CA GLN A 47 -11.29 -4.43 6.16
C GLN A 47 -11.29 -5.81 5.47
N VAL A 48 -10.16 -6.18 4.86
CA VAL A 48 -10.00 -7.50 4.22
C VAL A 48 -9.99 -8.60 5.29
N ALA A 49 -9.28 -8.41 6.40
CA ALA A 49 -9.24 -9.38 7.48
C ALA A 49 -10.65 -9.66 8.03
N LYS A 50 -11.40 -8.59 8.34
CA LYS A 50 -12.78 -8.69 8.81
C LYS A 50 -13.71 -9.38 7.80
N ALA A 51 -13.57 -9.06 6.51
CA ALA A 51 -14.42 -9.64 5.47
C ALA A 51 -14.23 -11.16 5.30
N HIS A 52 -13.04 -11.67 5.63
CA HIS A 52 -12.67 -13.07 5.45
C HIS A 52 -12.51 -13.85 6.76
N GLY A 53 -12.82 -13.25 7.92
CA GLY A 53 -12.71 -13.91 9.22
C GLY A 53 -11.27 -14.12 9.70
N TYR A 54 -10.33 -13.29 9.24
CA TYR A 54 -8.94 -13.27 9.68
C TYR A 54 -8.69 -12.13 10.68
N GLU A 55 -7.56 -12.21 11.38
CA GLU A 55 -7.03 -11.10 12.17
C GLU A 55 -6.02 -10.30 11.34
N ALA A 56 -6.17 -8.98 11.30
CA ALA A 56 -5.16 -8.11 10.72
C ALA A 56 -4.04 -7.91 11.75
N VAL A 57 -2.79 -7.98 11.29
CA VAL A 57 -1.62 -7.68 12.10
C VAL A 57 -1.40 -6.16 12.03
N THR A 58 -1.65 -5.47 13.13
CA THR A 58 -1.31 -4.05 13.25
C THR A 58 0.19 -3.96 13.55
N THR A 59 0.98 -3.38 12.64
CA THR A 59 2.42 -3.11 12.85
C THR A 59 2.63 -1.73 13.46
#